data_AF-A0A929ISN0-F1
#
_entry.id   AF-A0A929ISN0-F1
#
_cell.length_a   1.000
_cell.length_b   1.000
_cell.length_c   1.000
_cell.angle_alpha   90.00
_cell.angle_beta   90.00
_cell.angle_gamma   90.00
#
_symmetry.space_group_name_H-M   'P 1'
#
loop_
_entity.id
_entity.type
_entity.pdbx_description
1 polymer ?
#
loop_
_entity_poly.entity_id
_entity_poly.type
_entity_poly.pdbx_seq_one_letter_code
_entity_poly.pdbx_strand_id
1 'polypeptide(L)' 'IEFAQALLAFAPGGIEAMALMAISLDLDPAYVGAHHIARILMMPLMIPLAARWLIPRKE' A
#
# COMPACT_ATOMS: atom_id res chain seq x y z
N ILE A 1 10.92 -11.95 7.37
CA ILE A 1 10.18 -10.66 7.37
C ILE A 1 9.45 -10.61 8.70
N GLU A 2 9.79 -9.64 9.53
CA GLU A 2 9.11 -9.45 10.82
C GLU A 2 7.62 -9.14 10.60
N PHE A 3 6.76 -9.61 11.50
CA PHE A 3 5.32 -9.36 11.40
C PHE A 3 5.02 -7.85 11.37
N ALA A 4 5.71 -7.06 12.19
CA ALA A 4 5.58 -5.60 12.21
C ALA A 4 5.96 -4.95 10.86
N GLN A 5 6.98 -5.47 10.18
CA GLN A 5 7.39 -4.98 8.87
C GLN A 5 6.37 -5.31 7.78
N ALA A 6 5.82 -6.52 7.79
CA ALA A 6 4.74 -6.89 6.87
C ALA A 6 3.48 -6.06 7.13
N LEU A 7 3.07 -5.94 8.40
CA LEU A 7 1.95 -5.10 8.80
C LEU A 7 2.12 -3.67 8.30
N LEU A 8 3.27 -3.06 8.58
CA LEU A 8 3.54 -1.69 8.18
C LEU A 8 3.56 -1.54 6.65
N ALA A 9 4.11 -2.49 5.91
CA ALA A 9 4.19 -2.46 4.45
C ALA A 9 2.82 -2.57 3.74
N PHE A 10 1.85 -3.27 4.33
CA PHE A 10 0.50 -3.42 3.77
C PHE A 10 -0.54 -2.49 4.41
N ALA A 11 -0.19 -1.81 5.50
CA ALA A 11 -1.06 -0.83 6.14
C ALA A 11 -1.37 0.35 5.19
N PRO A 12 -2.56 0.95 5.29
CA PRO A 12 -2.86 2.17 4.58
C PRO A 12 -2.14 3.37 5.19
N GLY A 13 -1.55 4.21 4.33
CA GLY A 13 -0.90 5.45 4.77
C GLY A 13 -0.28 6.20 3.60
N GLY A 14 0.33 7.35 3.91
CA GLY A 14 1.19 8.09 2.97
C GLY A 14 2.61 7.51 2.96
N ILE A 15 3.24 7.45 1.79
CA ILE A 15 4.59 6.86 1.63
C ILE A 15 5.60 7.47 2.62
N GLU A 16 5.63 8.81 2.72
CA GLU A 16 6.57 9.53 3.58
C GLU A 16 6.40 9.15 5.06
N ALA A 17 5.16 9.11 5.54
CA ALA A 17 4.86 8.73 6.92
C ALA A 17 5.28 7.27 7.22
N MET A 18 5.06 6.35 6.27
CA MET A 18 5.41 4.94 6.45
C MET A 18 6.92 4.70 6.39
N ALA A 19 7.64 5.43 5.54
CA ALA A 19 9.10 5.39 5.50
C ALA A 19 9.71 5.88 6.82
N LEU A 20 9.19 6.99 7.36
CA LEU A 20 9.62 7.50 8.66
C LEU A 20 9.28 6.54 9.81
N MET A 21 8.10 5.92 9.78
CA MET A 21 7.73 4.90 10.76
C MET A 21 8.62 3.66 10.68
N ALA A 22 8.98 3.21 9.48
CA ALA A 22 9.89 2.06 9.32
C ALA A 22 11.26 2.36 9.97
N ILE A 23 11.84 3.54 9.69
CA ILE A 23 13.09 3.98 10.31
C ILE A 23 12.95 4.06 11.84
N SER A 24 11.83 4.61 12.33
CA SER A 24 11.60 4.82 13.76
C SER A 24 11.39 3.51 14.53
N LEU A 25 10.95 2.45 13.85
CA LEU A 25 10.71 1.11 14.40
C LEU A 25 11.87 0.14 14.13
N ASP A 26 12.99 0.63 13.58
CA ASP A 26 14.15 -0.17 13.17
C ASP A 26 13.77 -1.28 12.16
N LEU A 27 12.84 -0.97 11.25
CA LEU A 27 12.38 -1.84 10.17
C LEU A 27 12.96 -1.38 8.83
N ASP A 28 12.95 -2.25 7.83
CA ASP A 28 13.46 -1.92 6.49
C ASP A 28 12.56 -0.92 5.73
N PRO A 29 12.98 0.35 5.55
CA PRO A 29 12.20 1.35 4.83
C PRO A 29 12.15 1.09 3.32
N ALA A 30 13.13 0.38 2.74
CA ALA A 30 13.11 0.03 1.32
C ALA A 30 12.01 -1.01 1.05
N TYR A 31 11.87 -2.01 1.92
CA TYR A 31 10.78 -2.98 1.84
C TYR A 31 9.41 -2.30 1.99
N VAL A 32 9.21 -1.50 3.05
CA VAL A 32 7.93 -0.81 3.31
C VAL A 32 7.61 0.16 2.18
N GLY A 33 8.59 0.96 1.75
CA GLY A 33 8.46 1.94 0.67
C GLY A 33 8.14 1.28 -0.67
N ALA A 34 8.80 0.18 -1.02
CA ALA A 34 8.54 -0.55 -2.26
C ALA A 34 7.09 -1.06 -2.34
N HIS A 35 6.54 -1.58 -1.24
CA HIS A 35 5.14 -2.03 -1.20
C HIS A 35 4.16 -0.86 -1.39
N HIS A 36 4.44 0.28 -0.77
CA HIS A 36 3.63 1.48 -0.94
C HIS A 36 3.71 2.06 -2.36
N ILE A 37 4.88 2.05 -2.97
CA ILE A 37 5.04 2.47 -4.37
C ILE A 37 4.28 1.50 -5.29
N ALA A 38 4.47 0.19 -5.11
CA ALA A 38 3.80 -0.84 -5.88
C ALA A 38 2.28 -0.67 -5.84
N ARG A 39 1.70 -0.39 -4.66
CA ARG A 39 0.26 -0.17 -4.54
C ARG A 39 -0.21 1.08 -5.28
N ILE A 40 0.57 2.17 -5.30
CA ILE A 40 0.21 3.42 -5.99
C ILE A 40 0.23 3.22 -7.50
N LEU A 41 1.17 2.41 -7.99
CA LEU A 41 1.23 2.04 -9.40
C LEU A 41 0.11 1.07 -9.79
N MET A 42 -0.26 0.12 -8.91
CA MET A 42 -1.32 -0.85 -9.16
C MET A 42 -2.74 -0.29 -8.97
N MET A 43 -2.96 0.65 -8.06
CA MET A 43 -4.27 1.25 -7.78
C MET A 43 -5.00 1.76 -9.03
N PRO A 44 -4.41 2.57 -9.93
CA PRO A 44 -5.11 3.05 -11.11
C PRO A 44 -5.49 1.94 -12.10
N LEU A 45 -4.84 0.77 -12.05
CA LEU A 45 -5.24 -0.41 -12.81
C LEU A 45 -6.34 -1.19 -12.09
N MET A 46 -6.18 -1.39 -10.77
CA MET A 46 -7.11 -2.16 -9.94
C MET A 46 -8.47 -1.48 -9.78
N ILE A 47 -8.51 -0.16 -9.61
CA ILE A 47 -9.74 0.61 -9.37
C ILE A 47 -10.75 0.49 -10.53
N PRO A 48 -10.40 0.76 -11.81
CA PRO A 48 -11.36 0.62 -12.90
C PRO A 48 -11.77 -0.83 -13.13
N LEU A 49 -10.85 -1.79 -12.93
CA LEU A 49 -11.18 -3.21 -13.00
C LEU A 49 -12.20 -3.56 -11.91
N ALA A 50 -11.94 -3.21 -10.66
CA ALA A 50 -12.83 -3.46 -9.53
C ALA A 50 -14.18 -2.75 -9.70
N ALA A 51 -14.18 -1.51 -10.22
CA ALA A 51 -15.38 -0.74 -10.49
C ALA A 51 -16.34 -1.45 -11.46
N ARG A 52 -15.82 -2.17 -12.48
CA ARG A 52 -16.66 -2.95 -13.40
C ARG A 52 -17.46 -4.07 -12.73
N TRP A 53 -16.95 -4.60 -11.62
CA TRP A 53 -17.58 -5.72 -10.90
C TRP A 53 -18.36 -5.27 -9.67
N LEU A 54 -17.87 -4.25 -8.96
CA LEU A 54 -18.40 -3.80 -7.67
C LEU A 54 -19.43 -2.67 -7.80
N ILE A 55 -19.38 -1.87 -8.87
CA ILE A 55 -20.34 -0.77 -9.07
C ILE A 55 -21.44 -1.28 -10.02
N PRO A 56 -22.63 -1.64 -9.51
CA PRO A 56 -23.75 -2.00 -10.37
C PRO A 56 -24.12 -0.80 -11.24
N ARG A 57 -24.18 -1.00 -12.56
CA ARG A 57 -24.70 0.00 -13.48
C ARG A 57 -26.17 0.23 -13.15
N LYS A 58 -26.52 1.40 -12.60
CA LYS A 58 -27.88 1.90 -12.66
C LYS A 58 -28.11 2.39 -14.08
N GLU A 59 -28.92 1.66 -14.84
CA GLU A 59 -29.54 2.15 -16.07
C GLU A 59 -30.55 3.26 -15.75
#